data_AF-A0A1Y3Y3I7-F1
#
_entry.id   AF-A0A1Y3Y3I7-F1
#
_cell.length_a   1.000
_cell.length_b   1.000
_cell.length_c   1.000
_cell.angle_alpha   90.00
_cell.angle_beta   90.00
_cell.angle_gamma   90.00
#
_symmetry.space_group_name_H-M   'P 1'
#
loop_
_entity.id
_entity.type
_entity.pdbx_description
1 polymer ?
#
loop_
_entity_poly.entity_id
_entity_poly.type
_entity_poly.pdbx_seq_one_letter_code
_entity_poly.pdbx_strand_id
1 'polypeptide(L)' 'MSEKGIKGMLELIVPRLLRMIMEKQSLTEKEALTRLYASELYRQLEREETKLWHLSIPTLYEMWLEEKESGHITYPEEV' A
#
# COMPACT_ATOMS: atom_id res chain seq x y z
N MET A 1 8.68 4.50 16.55
CA MET A 1 9.67 4.09 15.54
C MET A 1 10.38 5.34 15.05
N SER A 2 11.59 5.28 14.50
CA SER A 2 12.18 6.46 13.83
C SER A 2 11.80 6.47 12.36
N GLU A 3 11.79 7.63 11.68
CA GLU A 3 11.57 7.75 10.22
C GLU A 3 12.40 6.76 9.39
N LYS A 4 13.65 6.49 9.83
CA LYS A 4 14.54 5.51 9.18
C LYS A 4 13.99 4.08 9.20
N GLY A 5 13.21 3.73 10.22
CA GLY A 5 12.59 2.42 10.37
C GLY A 5 11.40 2.22 9.42
N ILE A 6 10.58 3.26 9.23
CA ILE A 6 9.45 3.23 8.28
C ILE A 6 9.97 3.04 6.87
N LYS A 7 11.00 3.80 6.47
CA LYS A 7 11.61 3.67 5.15
C LYS A 7 12.08 2.24 4.85
N GLY A 8 12.75 1.59 5.82
CA GLY A 8 13.16 0.19 5.68
C GLY A 8 11.98 -0.78 5.50
N MET A 9 10.86 -0.53 6.17
CA MET A 9 9.64 -1.34 5.98
C MET A 9 9.03 -1.13 4.60
N LEU A 10 8.99 0.11 4.09
CA LEU A 10 8.48 0.41 2.76
C LEU A 10 9.31 -0.25 1.65
N GLU A 11 10.64 -0.29 1.81
CA GLU A 11 11.54 -1.02 0.89
C GLU A 11 11.20 -2.52 0.79
N LEU A 12 10.60 -3.11 1.84
CA LEU A 12 10.13 -4.50 1.85
C LEU A 12 8.69 -4.66 1.33
N ILE A 13 7.81 -3.70 1.64
CA ILE A 13 6.38 -3.76 1.32
C ILE A 13 6.12 -3.41 -0.14
N VAL A 14 6.71 -2.31 -0.63
CA VAL A 14 6.41 -1.75 -1.95
C VAL A 14 6.63 -2.76 -3.08
N PRO A 15 7.77 -3.47 -3.18
CA PRO A 15 7.98 -4.44 -4.26
C PRO A 15 6.98 -5.60 -4.24
N ARG A 16 6.54 -6.01 -3.03
CA ARG A 16 5.59 -7.13 -2.86
C ARG A 16 4.17 -6.71 -3.22
N LEU A 17 3.75 -5.53 -2.77
CA LEU A 17 2.46 -4.95 -3.11
C LEU A 17 2.37 -4.64 -4.60
N LEU A 18 3.42 -4.07 -5.19
CA LEU A 18 3.51 -3.80 -6.62
C LEU A 18 3.30 -5.07 -7.46
N ARG A 19 3.99 -6.17 -7.10
CA ARG A 19 3.82 -7.46 -7.77
C ARG A 19 2.38 -7.95 -7.70
N MET A 20 1.75 -7.86 -6.52
CA MET A 20 0.35 -8.27 -6.36
C MET A 20 -0.60 -7.43 -7.22
N ILE A 21 -0.38 -6.11 -7.30
CA ILE A 21 -1.16 -5.21 -8.18
C ILE A 21 -1.00 -5.62 -9.65
N MET A 22 0.24 -5.84 -10.12
CA MET A 22 0.50 -6.25 -11.49
C MET A 22 -0.23 -7.55 -11.85
N GLU A 23 -0.11 -8.56 -10.98
CA GLU A 23 -0.73 -9.88 -11.19
C GLU A 23 -2.25 -9.83 -11.18
N LYS A 24 -2.85 -9.12 -10.21
CA LYS A 24 -4.31 -9.10 -10.03
C LYS A 24 -5.03 -8.17 -10.99
N GLN A 25 -4.39 -7.08 -11.40
CA GLN A 25 -4.99 -6.06 -12.27
C GLN A 25 -4.52 -6.18 -13.72
N SER A 26 -3.65 -7.16 -14.03
CA SER A 26 -3.05 -7.33 -15.37
C SER A 26 -2.39 -6.04 -15.89
N LEU A 27 -1.67 -5.35 -15.01
CA LEU A 27 -0.98 -4.08 -15.30
C LEU A 27 0.50 -4.31 -15.59
N THR A 28 1.06 -3.48 -16.47
CA THR A 28 2.52 -3.38 -16.60
C THR A 28 3.14 -2.82 -15.33
N GLU A 29 4.44 -3.07 -15.13
CA GLU A 29 5.17 -2.53 -13.98
C GLU A 29 5.06 -1.00 -13.89
N LYS A 30 5.22 -0.31 -15.04
CA LYS A 30 5.11 1.15 -15.11
C LYS A 30 3.74 1.66 -14.67
N GLU A 31 2.67 1.01 -15.13
CA GLU A 31 1.31 1.37 -14.75
C GLU A 31 1.05 1.11 -13.27
N ALA A 32 1.47 -0.05 -12.76
CA ALA A 32 1.31 -0.41 -11.37
C ALA A 32 2.09 0.54 -10.44
N LEU A 33 3.32 0.90 -10.79
CA LEU A 33 4.13 1.88 -10.07
C LEU A 33 3.42 3.23 -10.02
N THR A 34 2.98 3.72 -11.18
CA THR A 34 2.28 5.01 -11.27
C THR A 34 1.04 5.03 -10.39
N ARG A 35 0.22 3.97 -10.43
CA ARG A 35 -1.02 3.90 -9.65
C ARG A 35 -0.78 3.68 -8.15
N LEU A 36 0.28 2.98 -7.78
CA LEU A 36 0.66 2.76 -6.38
C LEU A 36 1.19 4.05 -5.75
N TYR A 37 2.18 4.70 -6.35
CA TYR A 37 2.74 5.94 -5.81
C TYR A 37 1.76 7.13 -5.81
N ALA A 38 0.76 7.12 -6.70
CA ALA A 38 -0.31 8.11 -6.69
C ALA A 38 -1.43 7.82 -5.68
N SER A 39 -1.41 6.65 -5.02
CA SER A 39 -2.49 6.21 -4.13
C SER A 39 -2.48 6.92 -2.77
N GLU A 40 -3.67 7.10 -2.20
CA GLU A 40 -3.82 7.54 -0.81
C GLU A 40 -3.22 6.51 0.15
N LEU A 41 -3.37 5.21 -0.14
CA LEU A 41 -2.74 4.14 0.63
C LEU A 41 -1.22 4.35 0.77
N TYR A 42 -0.53 4.64 -0.34
CA TYR A 42 0.91 4.87 -0.31
C TYR A 42 1.26 6.11 0.54
N ARG A 43 0.51 7.21 0.41
CA ARG A 43 0.69 8.39 1.26
C ARG A 43 0.50 8.07 2.75
N GLN A 44 -0.45 7.21 3.09
CA GLN A 44 -0.73 6.84 4.48
C GLN A 44 0.27 5.81 5.02
N LEU A 45 0.86 4.97 4.18
CA LEU A 45 1.94 4.03 4.53
C LEU A 45 3.21 4.74 5.01
N GLU A 46 3.46 5.97 4.56
CA GLU A 46 4.60 6.79 4.99
C GLU A 46 4.39 7.46 6.36
N ARG A 47 3.15 7.47 6.88
CA ARG A 47 2.78 8.21 8.09
C ARG A 47 2.80 7.35 9.34
N GLU A 48 3.61 7.74 10.32
CA GLU A 48 3.84 6.90 11.50
C GLU A 48 2.55 6.58 12.29
N GLU A 49 1.59 7.49 12.28
CA GLU A 49 0.39 7.38 13.11
C GLU A 49 -0.56 6.28 12.62
N THR A 50 -0.45 5.88 11.35
CA THR A 50 -1.37 4.93 10.70
C THR A 50 -0.98 3.48 10.95
N LYS A 51 0.31 3.22 11.20
CA LYS A 51 0.90 1.88 11.38
C LYS A 51 0.59 0.88 10.27
N LEU A 52 0.20 1.34 9.08
CA LEU A 52 -0.23 0.47 7.98
C LEU A 52 0.87 -0.50 7.52
N TRP A 53 2.14 -0.18 7.75
CA TRP A 53 3.25 -1.06 7.42
C TRP A 53 3.28 -2.38 8.23
N HIS A 54 2.47 -2.52 9.29
CA HIS A 54 2.29 -3.79 9.99
C HIS A 54 1.28 -4.72 9.31
N LEU A 55 0.46 -4.20 8.39
CA LEU A 55 -0.55 -4.99 7.71
C LEU A 55 0.06 -5.94 6.69
N SER A 56 -0.66 -7.04 6.46
CA SER A 56 -0.26 -8.03 5.45
C SER A 56 -0.35 -7.44 4.04
N ILE A 57 0.46 -7.96 3.10
CA ILE A 57 0.39 -7.53 1.69
C ILE A 57 -1.01 -7.72 1.09
N PRO A 58 -1.74 -8.85 1.33
CA PRO A 58 -3.14 -8.97 0.91
C PRO A 58 -4.05 -7.85 1.46
N THR A 59 -3.94 -7.52 2.75
CA THR A 59 -4.74 -6.45 3.37
C THR A 59 -4.44 -5.09 2.73
N LEU A 60 -3.16 -4.77 2.53
CA LEU A 60 -2.76 -3.54 1.84
C LEU A 60 -3.28 -3.49 0.40
N TYR A 61 -3.30 -4.63 -0.29
CA TYR A 61 -3.88 -4.72 -1.63
C TYR A 61 -5.39 -4.50 -1.62
N GLU A 62 -6.13 -5.07 -0.65
CA GLU A 62 -7.56 -4.84 -0.49
C GLU A 62 -7.88 -3.36 -0.24
N MET A 63 -7.12 -2.70 0.64
CA MET A 63 -7.24 -1.25 0.86
C MET A 63 -6.93 -0.44 -0.40
N TRP A 64 -5.90 -0.82 -1.16
CA TRP A 64 -5.58 -0.17 -2.43
C TRP A 64 -6.72 -0.33 -3.43
N LEU A 65 -7.33 -1.52 -3.49
CA LEU A 65 -8.44 -1.82 -4.39
C LEU A 65 -9.69 -1.02 -4.00
N GLU A 66 -10.03 -0.99 -2.71
CA GLU A 66 -11.10 -0.15 -2.17
C GLU A 66 -10.92 1.30 -2.59
N GLU A 67 -9.72 1.86 -2.44
CA GLU A 67 -9.43 3.23 -2.88
C GLU A 67 -9.75 3.46 -4.36
N LYS A 68 -9.46 2.48 -5.23
CA LYS A 68 -9.71 2.61 -6.67
C LYS A 68 -11.19 2.51 -7.02
N GLU A 69 -11.96 1.79 -6.23
CA GLU A 69 -13.40 1.59 -6.45
C GLU A 69 -14.23 2.71 -5.81
N SER A 70 -13.86 3.17 -4.63
CA SER A 70 -14.67 4.06 -3.77
C SER A 70 -14.10 5.48 -3.64
N GLY A 71 -12.83 5.69 -4.01
CA GLY A 71 -12.11 6.95 -3.83
C GLY A 71 -11.61 7.22 -2.40
N HIS A 72 -11.81 6.29 -1.46
CA HIS A 72 -11.34 6.39 -0.07
C HIS A 72 -10.81 5.05 0.44
N ILE A 73 -10.00 5.09 1.50
CA ILE A 73 -9.53 3.89 2.19
C ILE A 73 -10.22 3.78 3.55
N THR A 74 -10.59 2.56 3.93
CA THR A 74 -11.05 2.23 5.27
C THR A 74 -9.92 1.54 6.03
N TYR A 75 -9.63 2.04 7.23
CA TYR A 75 -8.64 1.40 8.10
C TYR A 75 -9.25 0.12 8.68
N PRO A 76 -8.58 -1.02 8.57
CA PRO A 76 -9.04 -2.23 9.25
C PRO A 76 -9.03 -1.97 10.76
N GLU A 77 -10.11 -2.37 11.44
CA GLU A 77 -10.18 -2.30 12.90
C GLU A 77 -9.08 -3.19 13.50
N GLU A 78 -8.31 -2.67 14.49
CA GLU A 78 -7.41 -3.51 15.29
C GLU A 78 -8.29 -4.46 16.13
N VAL A 79 -8.42 -5.72 15.73
CA VAL A 79 -9.06 -6.79 16.52
C VAL A 79 -8.22 -7.21 17.72
#